data_AF-A0A8H4JPY0-F1
#
_entry.id   AF-A0A8H4JPY0-F1
#
_cell.length_a   1.000
_cell.length_b   1.000
_cell.length_c   1.000
_cell.angle_alpha   90.00
_cell.angle_beta   90.00
_cell.angle_gamma   90.00
#
_symmetry.space_group_name_H-M   'P 1'
#
loop_
_entity.id
_entity.type
_entity.pdbx_description
1 polymer ?
#
loop_
_entity_poly.entity_id
_entity_poly.type
_entity_poly.pdbx_seq_one_letter_code
_entity_poly.pdbx_strand_id
1 'polypeptide(L)'
;MILLVTTLCVLVKISQCAFFLFRYVLKSTEDPLVTPGDAVKSLISRPDRTTLRMCTLEMKDIQLAWNRIFGAYPKQGKDYHQADGIEMLHGNLEHSFLAPQARQWRGRKIPIFYALPVNIWARTYALFLVVLIVSVYYLAKATGSRSVISGAFGNSGLNNFVTMDQNYGAADQYTGDFMHLILIANIPQLVLSVTYLQFNNLITRMAMATEWAQMSTKYLPLRVTDPQGEQVSTYRLQLPYRWGVPCILGSVLLHWLVSNTCYVFMADGGFYGSRTANSATSAASLDLSQIGFVSVGYSTVAGLIAVVVFIVILFTPLVLSLRKLPGDMVVVGSNSLAFAAACHVPTTSSSVPKPQVGDSGTAFDVELITLSRTRKQECDSLIDATVAQRKVKWGVVRMDDSFYRELENEVDVNGIKHLSFGTEDDRIDPPRVNDWYI
;
A
#
# COMPACT_ATOMS: atom_id res chain seq x y z
N MET A 1 14.91 -22.73 26.31
CA MET A 1 14.72 -22.90 24.84
C MET A 1 14.02 -21.73 24.17
N ILE A 2 12.90 -21.21 24.68
CA ILE A 2 12.14 -20.13 24.00
C ILE A 2 12.97 -18.87 23.81
N LEU A 3 13.71 -18.43 24.83
CA LEU A 3 14.62 -17.29 24.72
C LEU A 3 15.65 -17.50 23.60
N LEU A 4 16.19 -18.72 23.46
CA LEU A 4 17.13 -19.08 22.41
C LEU A 4 16.49 -19.05 21.01
N VAL A 5 15.25 -19.56 20.88
CA VAL A 5 14.48 -19.49 19.63
C VAL A 5 14.16 -18.04 19.26
N THR A 6 13.73 -17.21 20.23
CA THR A 6 13.45 -15.79 19.98
C THR A 6 14.72 -15.04 19.59
N THR A 7 15.84 -15.32 20.24
CA THR A 7 17.14 -14.73 19.89
C THR A 7 17.57 -15.15 18.49
N LEU A 8 17.42 -16.43 18.12
CA LEU A 8 17.69 -16.92 16.76
C LEU A 8 16.82 -16.19 15.72
N CYS A 9 15.51 -16.05 15.96
CA CYS A 9 14.62 -15.32 15.07
C CYS A 9 15.01 -13.85 14.93
N VAL A 10 15.45 -13.19 16.01
CA VAL A 10 15.95 -11.82 15.96
C VAL A 10 17.25 -11.74 15.16
N LEU A 11 18.18 -12.67 15.35
CA LEU A 11 19.42 -12.74 14.58
C LEU A 11 19.15 -12.94 13.07
N VAL A 12 18.19 -13.80 12.71
CA VAL A 12 17.75 -13.97 11.31
C VAL A 12 17.14 -12.68 10.75
N LYS A 13 16.31 -11.97 11.53
CA LYS A 13 15.76 -10.67 11.09
C LYS A 13 16.86 -9.63 10.89
N ILE A 14 17.84 -9.56 11.80
CA ILE A 14 18.99 -8.66 11.70
C ILE A 14 19.84 -9.02 10.47
N SER A 15 20.11 -10.31 10.25
CA SER A 15 20.92 -10.75 9.11
C SER A 15 20.22 -10.47 7.77
N GLN A 16 18.89 -10.68 7.69
CA GLN A 16 18.09 -10.29 6.53
C GLN A 16 18.14 -8.78 6.31
N CYS A 17 17.92 -7.97 7.35
CA CYS A 17 18.00 -6.50 7.23
C CYS A 17 19.40 -6.04 6.79
N ALA A 18 20.46 -6.60 7.37
CA ALA A 18 21.84 -6.30 7.01
C ALA A 18 22.13 -6.70 5.55
N PHE A 19 21.66 -7.88 5.12
CA PHE A 19 21.79 -8.33 3.73
C PHE A 19 21.07 -7.39 2.76
N PHE A 20 19.83 -6.98 3.08
CA PHE A 20 19.09 -6.01 2.27
C PHE A 20 19.83 -4.67 2.18
N LEU A 21 20.30 -4.12 3.29
CA LEU A 21 21.09 -2.88 3.31
C LEU A 21 22.38 -3.02 2.50
N PHE A 22 23.13 -4.10 2.68
CA PHE A 22 24.35 -4.34 1.93
C PHE A 22 24.11 -4.47 0.42
N ARG A 23 23.08 -5.23 0.03
CA ARG A 23 22.83 -5.51 -1.39
C ARG A 23 22.21 -4.34 -2.15
N TYR A 24 21.35 -3.56 -1.50
CA TYR A 24 20.53 -2.53 -2.14
C TYR A 24 20.95 -1.10 -1.81
N VAL A 25 21.52 -0.83 -0.63
CA VAL A 25 21.97 0.53 -0.28
C VAL A 25 23.44 0.73 -0.63
N LEU A 26 24.30 -0.26 -0.36
CA LEU A 26 25.75 -0.13 -0.56
C LEU A 26 26.22 -0.48 -1.99
N LYS A 27 25.48 -1.34 -2.71
CA LYS A 27 25.91 -1.86 -4.03
C LYS A 27 25.03 -1.40 -5.19
N SER A 28 23.89 -0.76 -4.94
CA SER A 28 23.03 -0.27 -6.03
C SER A 28 23.56 1.06 -6.54
N THR A 29 23.75 1.14 -7.86
CA THR A 29 24.02 2.39 -8.59
C THR A 29 22.75 3.15 -8.95
N GLU A 30 21.58 2.55 -8.71
CA GLU A 30 20.27 3.15 -8.98
C GLU A 30 19.59 3.61 -7.69
N ASP A 31 18.96 4.78 -7.77
CA ASP A 31 18.19 5.39 -6.68
C ASP A 31 17.02 4.47 -6.27
N PRO A 32 16.93 4.04 -4.99
CA PRO A 32 15.85 3.19 -4.56
C PRO A 32 14.50 3.93 -4.58
N LEU A 33 13.49 3.35 -5.24
CA LEU A 33 12.13 3.88 -5.31
C LEU A 33 11.35 3.55 -4.03
N VAL A 34 11.64 4.27 -2.95
CA VAL A 34 11.02 4.03 -1.63
C VAL A 34 9.68 4.76 -1.51
N THR A 35 9.56 5.93 -2.12
CA THR A 35 8.37 6.77 -2.04
C THR A 35 7.69 6.98 -3.40
N PRO A 36 6.40 7.35 -3.41
CA PRO A 36 5.73 7.76 -4.65
C PRO A 36 6.45 8.93 -5.35
N GLY A 37 7.05 9.85 -4.60
CA GLY A 37 7.84 10.94 -5.18
C GLY A 37 9.13 10.45 -5.84
N ASP A 38 9.80 9.42 -5.30
CA ASP A 38 10.94 8.78 -5.97
C ASP A 38 10.51 8.16 -7.31
N ALA A 39 9.35 7.51 -7.34
CA ALA A 39 8.78 6.95 -8.56
C ALA A 39 8.47 8.04 -9.59
N VAL A 40 7.84 9.15 -9.19
CA VAL A 40 7.56 10.29 -10.09
C VAL A 40 8.86 10.95 -10.57
N LYS A 41 9.83 11.18 -9.69
CA LYS A 41 11.15 11.72 -10.07
C LYS A 41 11.82 10.83 -11.13
N SER A 42 11.80 9.51 -10.92
CA SER A 42 12.37 8.54 -11.85
C SER A 42 11.64 8.52 -13.18
N LEU A 43 10.30 8.51 -13.16
CA LEU A 43 9.46 8.48 -14.36
C LEU A 43 9.50 9.78 -15.17
N ILE A 44 9.65 10.93 -14.52
CA ILE A 44 9.89 12.20 -15.21
C ILE A 44 11.28 12.17 -15.84
N SER A 45 12.32 11.78 -15.10
CA SER A 45 13.70 11.78 -15.60
C SER A 45 13.93 10.74 -16.72
N ARG A 46 13.16 9.66 -16.71
CA ARG A 46 13.22 8.55 -17.68
C ARG A 46 11.79 8.13 -18.05
N PRO A 47 11.12 8.86 -18.95
CA PRO A 47 9.74 8.57 -19.32
C PRO A 47 9.62 7.22 -20.03
N ASP A 48 8.60 6.45 -19.63
CA ASP A 48 8.33 5.13 -20.21
C ASP A 48 7.63 5.28 -21.56
N ARG A 49 8.31 4.83 -22.62
CA ARG A 49 7.81 4.88 -24.01
C ARG A 49 6.50 4.11 -24.21
N THR A 50 6.22 3.09 -23.40
CA THR A 50 5.00 2.28 -23.55
C THR A 50 3.73 3.01 -23.13
N THR A 51 3.87 4.12 -22.39
CA THR A 51 2.75 4.91 -21.86
C THR A 51 2.55 6.25 -22.57
N LEU A 52 3.27 6.45 -23.67
CA LEU A 52 3.14 7.65 -24.50
C LEU A 52 1.70 7.76 -25.04
N ARG A 53 1.12 8.97 -25.06
CA ARG A 53 -0.26 9.24 -25.48
C ARG A 53 -1.35 8.56 -24.62
N MET A 54 -1.06 8.28 -23.35
CA MET A 54 -2.00 7.67 -22.40
C MET A 54 -2.27 8.56 -21.18
N CYS A 55 -2.21 9.89 -21.31
CA CYS A 55 -2.21 10.80 -20.15
C CYS A 55 -3.45 10.70 -19.24
N THR A 56 -4.55 10.14 -19.74
CA THR A 56 -5.81 9.91 -18.99
C THR A 56 -5.94 8.50 -18.39
N LEU A 57 -4.86 7.70 -18.38
CA LEU A 57 -4.90 6.30 -17.93
C LEU A 57 -5.20 6.18 -16.43
N GLU A 58 -6.30 5.50 -16.09
CA GLU A 58 -6.65 5.21 -14.71
C GLU A 58 -6.34 3.76 -14.32
N MET A 59 -6.20 3.51 -13.02
CA MET A 59 -6.07 2.16 -12.45
C MET A 59 -7.19 1.20 -12.92
N LYS A 60 -8.41 1.72 -13.12
CA LYS A 60 -9.57 0.93 -13.54
C LYS A 60 -9.40 0.40 -14.96
N ASP A 61 -8.87 1.21 -15.86
CA ASP A 61 -8.63 0.83 -17.26
C ASP A 61 -7.63 -0.34 -17.31
N ILE A 62 -6.57 -0.28 -16.49
CA ILE A 62 -5.58 -1.36 -16.35
C ILE A 62 -6.21 -2.64 -15.76
N GLN A 63 -7.07 -2.52 -14.76
CA GLN A 63 -7.76 -3.68 -14.17
C GLN A 63 -8.70 -4.36 -15.18
N LEU A 64 -9.42 -3.57 -15.99
CA LEU A 64 -10.26 -4.09 -17.06
C LEU A 64 -9.43 -4.82 -18.11
N ALA A 65 -8.28 -4.25 -18.52
CA ALA A 65 -7.35 -4.89 -19.45
C ALA A 65 -6.86 -6.24 -18.90
N TRP A 66 -6.41 -6.30 -17.64
CA TRP A 66 -5.99 -7.55 -17.01
C TRP A 66 -7.10 -8.60 -16.92
N ASN A 67 -8.33 -8.18 -16.59
CA ASN A 67 -9.46 -9.09 -16.52
C ASN A 67 -9.78 -9.71 -17.91
N ARG A 68 -9.59 -8.94 -18.99
CA ARG A 68 -9.73 -9.45 -20.38
C ARG A 68 -8.64 -10.48 -20.69
N ILE A 69 -7.38 -10.18 -20.36
CA ILE A 69 -6.23 -11.07 -20.62
C ILE A 69 -6.40 -12.41 -19.89
N PHE A 70 -6.80 -12.39 -18.62
CA PHE A 70 -6.96 -13.60 -17.82
C PHE A 70 -8.28 -14.35 -18.07
N GLY A 71 -9.08 -13.97 -19.07
CA GLY A 71 -10.30 -14.68 -19.44
C GLY A 71 -11.38 -14.70 -18.35
N ALA A 72 -11.27 -13.85 -17.33
CA ALA A 72 -12.22 -13.75 -16.22
C ALA A 72 -13.48 -12.94 -16.59
N TYR A 73 -13.65 -12.60 -17.86
CA TYR A 73 -14.80 -11.86 -18.36
C TYR A 73 -15.99 -12.79 -18.59
N PRO A 74 -17.17 -12.52 -17.98
CA PRO A 74 -18.40 -13.18 -18.40
C PRO A 74 -18.67 -12.80 -19.86
N LYS A 75 -18.76 -13.81 -20.74
CA LYS A 75 -19.17 -13.69 -22.15
C LYS A 75 -20.65 -13.30 -22.30
N GLN A 76 -21.14 -12.32 -21.55
CA GLN A 76 -22.56 -11.96 -21.57
C GLN A 76 -22.78 -10.68 -22.38
N GLY A 77 -23.35 -10.88 -23.56
CA GLY A 77 -23.68 -9.88 -24.57
C GLY A 77 -24.64 -8.81 -24.06
N LYS A 78 -24.08 -7.74 -23.52
CA LYS A 78 -24.61 -6.41 -23.67
C LYS A 78 -23.48 -5.56 -24.23
N ASP A 79 -23.79 -4.78 -25.26
CA ASP A 79 -22.94 -3.72 -25.78
C ASP A 79 -22.49 -2.81 -24.64
N TYR A 80 -21.38 -3.16 -24.01
CA TYR A 80 -20.49 -2.18 -23.43
C TYR A 80 -19.73 -1.63 -24.62
N HIS A 81 -20.38 -0.73 -25.36
CA HIS A 81 -19.68 0.22 -26.19
C HIS A 81 -18.50 0.73 -25.37
N GLN A 82 -17.32 0.33 -25.83
CA GLN A 82 -16.12 1.14 -25.73
C GLN A 82 -15.60 1.45 -24.31
N ALA A 83 -14.29 1.64 -24.18
CA ALA A 83 -13.86 2.53 -23.11
C ALA A 83 -14.59 3.85 -23.36
N ASP A 84 -15.42 4.29 -22.41
CA ASP A 84 -16.17 5.54 -22.49
C ASP A 84 -15.15 6.68 -22.80
N GLY A 85 -15.06 7.07 -24.08
CA GLY A 85 -13.96 7.87 -24.63
C GLY A 85 -13.25 7.33 -25.88
N ILE A 86 -13.91 6.56 -26.76
CA ILE A 86 -13.40 6.42 -28.14
C ILE A 86 -14.23 7.30 -29.04
N GLU A 87 -13.65 8.41 -29.46
CA GLU A 87 -14.03 9.12 -30.68
C GLU A 87 -12.93 10.13 -30.95
N MET A 88 -11.84 9.71 -31.63
CA MET A 88 -11.03 10.63 -32.44
C MET A 88 -9.84 9.98 -33.17
N LEU A 89 -9.30 8.84 -32.73
CA LEU A 89 -8.21 8.18 -33.47
C LEU A 89 -8.77 7.49 -34.74
N HIS A 90 -8.48 8.05 -35.91
CA HIS A 90 -8.70 7.38 -37.19
C HIS A 90 -7.58 6.38 -37.43
N GLY A 91 -7.84 5.08 -37.31
CA GLY A 91 -6.90 4.03 -37.74
C GLY A 91 -7.03 2.69 -37.03
N ASN A 92 -6.74 1.62 -37.78
CA ASN A 92 -6.52 0.28 -37.23
C ASN A 92 -5.11 0.20 -36.63
N LEU A 93 -4.93 0.65 -35.39
CA LEU A 93 -3.67 0.45 -34.66
C LEU A 93 -3.68 -0.92 -33.95
N GLU A 94 -2.71 -1.77 -34.30
CA GLU A 94 -2.46 -3.14 -33.79
C GLU A 94 -2.03 -3.22 -32.30
N HIS A 95 -2.46 -2.30 -31.45
CA HIS A 95 -2.27 -2.37 -30.00
C HIS A 95 -3.62 -2.48 -29.29
N SER A 96 -4.29 -3.60 -29.53
CA SER A 96 -5.70 -3.88 -29.19
C SER A 96 -6.05 -3.90 -27.69
N PHE A 97 -5.09 -3.71 -26.76
CA PHE A 97 -5.33 -3.87 -25.33
C PHE A 97 -5.20 -2.60 -24.49
N LEU A 98 -4.39 -1.62 -24.91
CA LEU A 98 -4.13 -0.34 -24.23
C LEU A 98 -3.82 0.77 -25.24
N ALA A 99 -4.49 0.81 -26.39
CA ALA A 99 -4.21 1.82 -27.41
C ALA A 99 -4.31 3.26 -26.83
N PRO A 100 -3.49 4.21 -27.31
CA PRO A 100 -3.63 5.61 -26.95
C PRO A 100 -5.04 6.08 -27.31
N GLN A 101 -5.82 6.48 -26.31
CA GLN A 101 -7.20 6.89 -26.49
C GLN A 101 -7.33 8.31 -26.00
N ALA A 102 -7.52 9.24 -26.95
CA ALA A 102 -7.96 10.58 -26.63
C ALA A 102 -9.27 10.45 -25.84
N ARG A 103 -9.31 10.95 -24.60
CA ARG A 103 -10.46 10.79 -23.72
C ARG A 103 -11.01 12.15 -23.30
N GLN A 104 -12.34 12.28 -23.28
CA GLN A 104 -12.99 13.45 -22.70
C GLN A 104 -12.86 13.46 -21.19
N TRP A 105 -12.50 14.62 -20.63
CA TRP A 105 -12.46 14.80 -19.19
C TRP A 105 -13.86 14.98 -18.60
N ARG A 106 -14.20 14.16 -17.59
CA ARG A 106 -15.54 14.15 -16.97
C ARG A 106 -15.64 14.87 -15.61
N GLY A 107 -14.58 15.58 -15.15
CA GLY A 107 -14.64 16.49 -13.99
C GLY A 107 -15.25 15.91 -12.71
N ARG A 108 -15.00 14.63 -12.42
CA ARG A 108 -15.71 13.93 -11.34
C ARG A 108 -14.97 14.10 -10.01
N LYS A 109 -15.65 14.69 -9.02
CA LYS A 109 -15.19 14.67 -7.62
C LYS A 109 -15.43 13.29 -7.00
N ILE A 110 -14.36 12.53 -6.82
CA ILE A 110 -14.41 11.14 -6.35
C ILE A 110 -14.04 11.08 -4.84
N PRO A 111 -14.80 10.37 -3.98
CA PRO A 111 -14.36 10.08 -2.62
C PRO A 111 -13.17 9.12 -2.59
N ILE A 112 -12.33 9.24 -1.57
CA ILE A 112 -11.11 8.43 -1.38
C ILE A 112 -11.43 6.93 -1.45
N PHE A 113 -12.62 6.52 -1.00
CA PHE A 113 -13.09 5.14 -1.11
C PHE A 113 -12.94 4.53 -2.51
N TYR A 114 -13.33 5.27 -3.56
CA TYR A 114 -13.24 4.81 -4.96
C TYR A 114 -11.87 5.03 -5.59
N ALA A 115 -10.94 5.68 -4.88
CA ALA A 115 -9.54 5.75 -5.29
C ALA A 115 -8.85 4.38 -5.23
N LEU A 116 -9.44 3.46 -4.46
CA LEU A 116 -8.97 2.12 -4.24
C LEU A 116 -9.93 1.11 -4.86
N PRO A 117 -9.44 -0.01 -5.39
CA PRO A 117 -10.28 -1.06 -5.92
C PRO A 117 -11.01 -1.80 -4.80
N VAL A 118 -12.24 -2.21 -5.09
CA VAL A 118 -13.15 -2.86 -4.12
C VAL A 118 -12.59 -4.18 -3.58
N ASN A 119 -11.75 -4.87 -4.36
CA ASN A 119 -11.09 -6.11 -3.93
C ASN A 119 -10.14 -5.90 -2.73
N ILE A 120 -9.47 -4.75 -2.62
CA ILE A 120 -8.61 -4.44 -1.48
C ILE A 120 -9.46 -4.22 -0.24
N TRP A 121 -10.52 -3.42 -0.35
CA TRP A 121 -11.50 -3.23 0.73
C TRP A 121 -12.07 -4.57 1.20
N ALA A 122 -12.55 -5.39 0.25
CA ALA A 122 -13.13 -6.69 0.57
C ALA A 122 -12.14 -7.62 1.28
N ARG A 123 -10.89 -7.73 0.81
CA ARG A 123 -9.87 -8.58 1.45
C ARG A 123 -9.50 -8.10 2.85
N THR A 124 -9.31 -6.80 3.03
CA THR A 124 -8.94 -6.22 4.33
C THR A 124 -10.08 -6.35 5.33
N TYR A 125 -11.32 -6.02 4.94
CA TYR A 125 -12.47 -6.14 5.84
C TYR A 125 -12.90 -7.59 6.08
N ALA A 126 -12.71 -8.50 5.14
CA ALA A 126 -12.91 -9.93 5.38
C ALA A 126 -12.01 -10.43 6.51
N LEU A 127 -10.71 -10.07 6.49
CA LEU A 127 -9.80 -10.41 7.57
C LEU A 127 -10.26 -9.81 8.92
N PHE A 128 -10.64 -8.53 8.92
CA PHE A 128 -11.11 -7.85 10.14
C PHE A 128 -12.37 -8.50 10.71
N LEU A 129 -13.32 -8.86 9.86
CA LEU A 129 -14.55 -9.55 10.26
C LEU A 129 -14.27 -10.94 10.80
N VAL A 130 -13.37 -11.72 10.19
CA VAL A 130 -12.97 -13.03 10.72
C VAL A 130 -12.36 -12.89 12.12
N VAL A 131 -11.43 -11.95 12.31
CA VAL A 131 -10.81 -11.70 13.63
C VAL A 131 -11.86 -11.26 14.65
N LEU A 132 -12.80 -10.39 14.26
CA LEU A 132 -13.88 -9.94 15.13
C LEU A 132 -14.83 -11.08 15.51
N ILE A 133 -15.28 -11.88 14.55
CA ILE A 133 -16.18 -13.02 14.78
C ILE A 133 -15.53 -14.03 15.72
N VAL A 134 -14.26 -14.39 15.47
CA VAL A 134 -13.51 -15.32 16.32
C VAL A 134 -13.37 -14.76 17.74
N SER A 135 -13.03 -13.47 17.87
CA SER A 135 -12.89 -12.82 19.18
C SER A 135 -14.20 -12.79 19.97
N VAL A 136 -15.31 -12.43 19.31
CA VAL A 136 -16.65 -12.41 19.92
C VAL A 136 -17.11 -13.81 20.28
N TYR A 137 -16.86 -14.82 19.43
CA TYR A 137 -17.17 -16.21 19.71
C TYR A 137 -16.46 -16.72 20.97
N TYR A 138 -15.15 -16.51 21.08
CA TYR A 138 -14.41 -16.92 22.28
C TYR A 138 -14.81 -16.14 23.53
N LEU A 139 -15.16 -14.84 23.39
CA LEU A 139 -15.68 -14.04 24.51
C LEU A 139 -17.06 -14.54 24.97
N ALA A 140 -17.95 -14.92 24.05
CA ALA A 140 -19.24 -15.51 24.36
C ALA A 140 -19.09 -16.88 25.03
N LYS A 141 -18.17 -17.72 24.53
CA LYS A 141 -17.84 -19.01 25.17
C LYS A 141 -17.28 -18.81 26.58
N ALA A 142 -16.47 -17.77 26.78
CA ALA A 142 -15.84 -17.45 28.06
C ALA A 142 -16.82 -16.89 29.11
N THR A 143 -17.87 -16.18 28.69
CA THR A 143 -18.89 -15.60 29.58
C THR A 143 -20.10 -16.52 29.82
N GLY A 144 -20.20 -17.60 29.05
CA GLY A 144 -21.28 -18.59 29.16
C GLY A 144 -22.67 -18.00 28.90
N SER A 145 -23.72 -18.77 29.20
CA SER A 145 -25.12 -18.42 28.91
C SER A 145 -25.66 -17.21 29.69
N ARG A 146 -24.95 -16.73 30.72
CA ARG A 146 -25.39 -15.60 31.55
C ARG A 146 -24.74 -14.27 31.17
N SER A 147 -23.79 -14.25 30.22
CA SER A 147 -23.07 -13.03 29.77
C SER A 147 -22.50 -12.16 30.91
N VAL A 148 -22.21 -12.77 32.07
CA VAL A 148 -21.66 -12.04 33.21
C VAL A 148 -20.15 -11.97 33.03
N ILE A 149 -19.62 -10.76 33.00
CA ILE A 149 -18.18 -10.51 32.99
C ILE A 149 -17.68 -10.77 34.41
N SER A 150 -16.84 -11.78 34.58
CA SER A 150 -16.26 -12.16 35.86
C SER A 150 -14.74 -12.19 35.79
N GLY A 151 -14.10 -11.87 36.91
CA GLY A 151 -12.65 -11.89 37.07
C GLY A 151 -12.03 -10.50 37.13
N ALA A 152 -10.70 -10.47 37.20
CA ALA A 152 -9.90 -9.26 37.20
C ALA A 152 -9.33 -8.95 35.81
N PHE A 153 -8.95 -7.70 35.59
CA PHE A 153 -8.21 -7.30 34.39
C PHE A 153 -6.79 -7.91 34.41
N GLY A 154 -6.38 -8.51 33.30
CA GLY A 154 -5.01 -9.03 33.13
C GLY A 154 -4.74 -10.33 33.89
N ASN A 155 -3.47 -10.57 34.21
CA ASN A 155 -3.06 -11.79 34.89
C ASN A 155 -3.50 -11.80 36.36
N SER A 156 -4.45 -12.68 36.70
CA SER A 156 -4.92 -12.89 38.06
C SER A 156 -5.32 -14.33 38.29
N GLY A 157 -5.11 -14.81 39.52
CA GLY A 157 -5.60 -16.09 40.00
C GLY A 157 -7.13 -16.17 40.17
N LEU A 158 -7.82 -15.02 40.10
CA LEU A 158 -9.29 -14.94 40.12
C LEU A 158 -9.93 -15.23 38.76
N ASN A 159 -9.10 -15.38 37.71
CA ASN A 159 -9.57 -15.60 36.35
C ASN A 159 -9.69 -17.08 36.03
N ASN A 160 -10.56 -17.40 35.08
CA ASN A 160 -10.76 -18.77 34.63
C ASN A 160 -9.62 -19.24 33.72
N PHE A 161 -9.42 -20.55 33.67
CA PHE A 161 -8.40 -21.21 32.86
C PHE A 161 -9.04 -22.03 31.73
N VAL A 162 -8.33 -22.17 30.61
CA VAL A 162 -8.74 -23.05 29.51
C VAL A 162 -8.47 -24.51 29.91
N THR A 163 -9.52 -25.31 30.03
CA THR A 163 -9.45 -26.76 30.28
C THR A 163 -9.36 -27.52 28.96
N MET A 164 -8.42 -28.46 28.82
CA MET A 164 -8.08 -29.06 27.51
C MET A 164 -8.79 -30.37 27.15
N ASP A 165 -9.62 -30.97 28.01
CA ASP A 165 -10.44 -32.11 27.58
C ASP A 165 -11.81 -32.13 28.32
N GLN A 166 -12.88 -32.11 27.52
CA GLN A 166 -14.28 -32.05 27.98
C GLN A 166 -15.01 -33.39 27.80
N ASN A 167 -14.32 -34.46 27.38
CA ASN A 167 -14.99 -35.70 26.97
C ASN A 167 -15.04 -36.82 28.01
N TYR A 168 -14.45 -36.66 29.19
CA TYR A 168 -14.65 -37.58 30.30
C TYR A 168 -14.98 -36.80 31.56
N GLY A 169 -16.14 -37.10 32.17
CA GLY A 169 -16.72 -36.39 33.33
C GLY A 169 -15.95 -36.55 34.65
N ALA A 170 -14.64 -36.35 34.63
CA ALA A 170 -13.79 -36.18 35.80
C ALA A 170 -13.07 -34.83 35.67
N ALA A 171 -13.02 -34.07 36.77
CA ALA A 171 -12.45 -32.73 36.87
C ALA A 171 -10.91 -32.68 36.76
N ASP A 172 -10.33 -33.49 35.87
CA ASP A 172 -8.90 -33.54 35.59
C ASP A 172 -8.65 -32.80 34.27
N GLN A 173 -7.51 -32.10 34.15
CA GLN A 173 -6.90 -31.49 32.94
C GLN A 173 -6.80 -29.96 32.94
N TYR A 174 -6.00 -29.46 33.87
CA TYR A 174 -5.41 -28.12 33.83
C TYR A 174 -4.02 -28.10 33.17
N THR A 175 -3.63 -29.17 32.47
CA THR A 175 -2.22 -29.42 32.14
C THR A 175 -2.05 -29.72 30.66
N GLY A 176 -1.38 -28.81 29.94
CA GLY A 176 -0.89 -29.04 28.58
C GLY A 176 0.63 -28.92 28.53
N ASP A 177 1.25 -29.41 27.46
CA ASP A 177 2.68 -29.22 27.26
C ASP A 177 3.02 -27.71 27.23
N PHE A 178 4.03 -27.31 28.00
CA PHE A 178 4.38 -25.90 28.22
C PHE A 178 4.62 -25.15 26.90
N MET A 179 5.34 -25.79 25.97
CA MET A 179 5.62 -25.20 24.66
C MET A 179 4.34 -25.01 23.84
N HIS A 180 3.43 -25.98 23.87
CA HIS A 180 2.15 -25.90 23.18
C HIS A 180 1.26 -24.76 23.72
N LEU A 181 1.18 -24.61 25.04
CA LEU A 181 0.39 -23.55 25.69
C LEU A 181 0.93 -22.15 25.38
N ILE A 182 2.25 -22.00 25.31
CA ILE A 182 2.90 -20.74 24.92
C ILE A 182 2.58 -20.38 23.47
N LEU A 183 2.63 -21.35 22.56
CA LEU A 183 2.27 -21.10 21.17
C LEU A 183 0.81 -20.66 21.07
N ILE A 184 -0.12 -21.37 21.73
CA ILE A 184 -1.55 -21.03 21.74
C ILE A 184 -1.79 -19.62 22.27
N ALA A 185 -1.19 -19.26 23.41
CA ALA A 185 -1.37 -17.93 24.00
C ALA A 185 -0.85 -16.79 23.09
N ASN A 186 0.08 -17.08 22.19
CA ASN A 186 0.67 -16.09 21.28
C ASN A 186 0.08 -16.09 19.85
N ILE A 187 -0.75 -17.06 19.46
CA ILE A 187 -1.45 -17.04 18.15
C ILE A 187 -2.23 -15.74 17.94
N PRO A 188 -3.02 -15.22 18.92
CA PRO A 188 -3.72 -13.95 18.76
C PRO A 188 -2.79 -12.77 18.46
N GLN A 189 -1.57 -12.76 19.03
CA GLN A 189 -0.57 -11.74 18.77
C GLN A 189 -0.06 -11.78 17.32
N LEU A 190 0.14 -12.98 16.77
CA LEU A 190 0.51 -13.14 15.36
C LEU A 190 -0.61 -12.66 14.42
N VAL A 191 -1.86 -13.03 14.72
CA VAL A 191 -3.04 -12.62 13.94
C VAL A 191 -3.21 -11.10 13.96
N LEU A 192 -3.02 -10.46 15.12
CA LEU A 192 -3.03 -8.99 15.22
C LEU A 192 -1.93 -8.34 14.37
N SER A 193 -0.73 -8.93 14.33
CA SER A 193 0.39 -8.40 13.52
C SER A 193 0.05 -8.42 12.02
N VAL A 194 -0.51 -9.53 11.52
CA VAL A 194 -0.95 -9.65 10.13
C VAL A 194 -2.08 -8.66 9.82
N THR A 195 -3.02 -8.51 10.75
CA THR A 195 -4.13 -7.55 10.66
C THR A 195 -3.62 -6.11 10.58
N TYR A 196 -2.63 -5.77 11.40
CA TYR A 196 -1.97 -4.46 11.38
C TYR A 196 -1.29 -4.18 10.04
N LEU A 197 -0.61 -5.16 9.43
CA LEU A 197 0.01 -4.97 8.11
C LEU A 197 -1.03 -4.63 7.04
N GLN A 198 -2.19 -5.29 7.04
CA GLN A 198 -3.27 -4.98 6.09
C GLN A 198 -3.92 -3.62 6.37
N PHE A 199 -4.10 -3.28 7.64
CA PHE A 199 -4.57 -1.96 8.04
C PHE A 199 -3.62 -0.86 7.59
N ASN A 200 -2.32 -1.01 7.86
CA ASN A 200 -1.29 -0.06 7.47
C ASN A 200 -1.19 0.11 5.95
N ASN A 201 -1.30 -0.99 5.20
CA ASN A 201 -1.34 -0.97 3.74
C ASN A 201 -2.54 -0.14 3.22
N LEU A 202 -3.74 -0.34 3.78
CA LEU A 202 -4.94 0.41 3.40
C LEU A 202 -4.80 1.92 3.65
N ILE A 203 -4.36 2.31 4.86
CA ILE A 203 -4.13 3.73 5.21
C ILE A 203 -3.06 4.35 4.29
N THR A 204 -1.97 3.63 4.02
CA THR A 204 -0.87 4.11 3.18
C THR A 204 -1.33 4.38 1.75
N ARG A 205 -2.15 3.50 1.16
CA ARG A 205 -2.68 3.73 -0.19
C ARG A 205 -3.65 4.92 -0.25
N MET A 206 -4.49 5.11 0.79
CA MET A 206 -5.37 6.30 0.87
C MET A 206 -4.57 7.60 0.98
N ALA A 207 -3.50 7.60 1.79
CA ALA A 207 -2.61 8.75 1.92
C ALA A 207 -1.90 9.07 0.59
N MET A 208 -1.37 8.05 -0.09
CA MET A 208 -0.74 8.20 -1.40
C MET A 208 -1.72 8.74 -2.44
N ALA A 209 -2.95 8.22 -2.51
CA ALA A 209 -3.97 8.73 -3.44
C ALA A 209 -4.33 10.20 -3.16
N THR A 210 -4.36 10.59 -1.88
CA THR A 210 -4.62 11.98 -1.48
C THR A 210 -3.46 12.89 -1.84
N GLU A 211 -2.22 12.46 -1.61
CA GLU A 211 -0.99 13.21 -1.95
C GLU A 211 -0.85 13.39 -3.46
N TRP A 212 -1.12 12.34 -4.24
CA TRP A 212 -1.20 12.38 -5.69
C TRP A 212 -2.21 13.44 -6.14
N ALA A 213 -3.47 13.33 -5.71
CA ALA A 213 -4.53 14.25 -6.13
C ALA A 213 -4.25 15.73 -5.77
N GLN A 214 -3.56 15.99 -4.65
CA GLN A 214 -3.14 17.34 -4.26
C GLN A 214 -2.21 18.02 -5.30
N MET A 215 -1.43 17.25 -6.05
CA MET A 215 -0.53 17.78 -7.08
C MET A 215 -1.27 18.43 -8.24
N SER A 216 -2.57 18.17 -8.43
CA SER A 216 -3.38 18.88 -9.43
C SER A 216 -3.84 20.27 -8.97
N THR A 217 -3.86 20.52 -7.65
CA THR A 217 -4.45 21.74 -7.08
C THR A 217 -3.45 22.89 -6.95
N LYS A 218 -2.20 22.58 -6.63
CA LYS A 218 -1.15 23.56 -6.36
C LYS A 218 0.22 22.98 -6.73
N TYR A 219 1.16 23.88 -7.03
CA TYR A 219 2.56 23.54 -7.21
C TYR A 219 3.13 23.01 -5.89
N LEU A 220 3.55 21.75 -5.90
CA LEU A 220 4.08 21.05 -4.75
C LEU A 220 5.45 20.46 -5.06
N PRO A 221 6.41 20.52 -4.11
CA PRO A 221 7.66 19.80 -4.26
C PRO A 221 7.43 18.29 -4.11
N LEU A 222 8.18 17.50 -4.88
CA LEU A 222 8.17 16.04 -4.73
C LEU A 222 8.83 15.63 -3.41
N ARG A 223 8.21 14.69 -2.70
CA ARG A 223 8.76 14.08 -1.48
C ARG A 223 9.57 12.85 -1.85
N VAL A 224 10.89 12.95 -1.72
CA VAL A 224 11.85 11.94 -2.20
C VAL A 224 12.79 11.51 -1.08
N THR A 225 13.48 10.40 -1.30
CA THR A 225 14.45 9.84 -0.34
C THR A 225 15.75 10.66 -0.32
N ASP A 226 16.25 11.07 -1.50
CA ASP A 226 17.41 11.95 -1.64
C ASP A 226 17.00 13.25 -2.37
N PRO A 227 16.74 14.36 -1.62
CA PRO A 227 16.24 15.59 -2.18
C PRO A 227 17.33 16.37 -2.94
N GLN A 228 16.97 16.85 -4.12
CA GLN A 228 17.78 17.75 -4.93
C GLN A 228 16.94 18.99 -5.28
N GLY A 229 17.53 20.19 -5.24
CA GLY A 229 16.85 21.44 -5.56
C GLY A 229 15.75 21.81 -4.55
N GLU A 230 14.51 21.98 -5.02
CA GLU A 230 13.33 22.35 -4.21
C GLU A 230 12.58 21.14 -3.65
N GLN A 231 13.05 19.92 -3.91
CA GLN A 231 12.46 18.70 -3.39
C GLN A 231 12.55 18.63 -1.86
N VAL A 232 11.60 17.93 -1.24
CA VAL A 232 11.55 17.77 0.21
C VAL A 232 11.92 16.33 0.57
N SER A 233 12.80 16.16 1.56
CA SER A 233 13.08 14.81 2.07
C SER A 233 11.84 14.19 2.69
N THR A 234 11.64 12.91 2.43
CA THR A 234 10.55 12.18 3.05
C THR A 234 10.88 11.81 4.51
N TYR A 235 9.85 11.46 5.27
CA TYR A 235 10.02 10.73 6.51
C TYR A 235 10.50 9.31 6.17
N ARG A 236 11.37 8.69 6.99
CA ARG A 236 11.77 7.28 6.80
C ARG A 236 10.58 6.29 6.78
N LEU A 237 9.38 6.75 7.15
CA LEU A 237 8.11 6.05 7.02
C LEU A 237 7.31 6.60 5.83
N GLN A 238 6.82 5.71 4.98
CA GLN A 238 6.01 6.04 3.79
C GLN A 238 4.76 6.87 4.13
N LEU A 239 4.22 6.70 5.33
CA LEU A 239 3.06 7.43 5.84
C LEU A 239 3.50 8.60 6.74
N PRO A 240 2.92 9.81 6.61
CA PRO A 240 3.22 10.94 7.50
C PRO A 240 2.99 10.59 8.97
N TYR A 241 3.85 11.06 9.87
CA TYR A 241 3.80 10.72 11.30
C TYR A 241 2.44 10.95 11.97
N ARG A 242 1.70 11.99 11.55
CA ARG A 242 0.33 12.28 12.01
C ARG A 242 -0.66 11.11 11.81
N TRP A 243 -0.40 10.22 10.86
CA TRP A 243 -1.19 9.02 10.60
C TRP A 243 -0.44 7.77 11.07
N GLY A 244 0.87 7.70 10.86
CA GLY A 244 1.69 6.55 11.25
C GLY A 244 1.73 6.34 12.77
N VAL A 245 1.93 7.40 13.56
CA VAL A 245 2.05 7.30 15.02
C VAL A 245 0.75 6.79 15.66
N PRO A 246 -0.45 7.34 15.37
CA PRO A 246 -1.70 6.78 15.90
C PRO A 246 -1.91 5.31 15.52
N CYS A 247 -1.58 4.90 14.29
CA CYS A 247 -1.68 3.50 13.86
C CYS A 247 -0.78 2.58 14.69
N ILE A 248 0.47 2.98 14.93
CA ILE A 248 1.43 2.22 15.74
C ILE A 248 0.95 2.16 17.20
N LEU A 249 0.53 3.29 17.76
CA LEU A 249 0.02 3.34 19.14
C LEU A 249 -1.22 2.46 19.31
N GLY A 250 -2.16 2.49 18.35
CA GLY A 250 -3.34 1.62 18.34
C GLY A 250 -2.97 0.14 18.26
N SER A 251 -1.96 -0.21 17.46
CA SER A 251 -1.42 -1.56 17.39
C SER A 251 -0.81 -2.00 18.73
N VAL A 252 0.07 -1.19 19.31
CA VAL A 252 0.69 -1.46 20.62
C VAL A 252 -0.38 -1.64 21.70
N LEU A 253 -1.40 -0.79 21.70
CA LEU A 253 -2.54 -0.88 22.63
C LEU A 253 -3.29 -2.21 22.46
N LEU A 254 -3.63 -2.61 21.24
CA LEU A 254 -4.30 -3.89 20.98
C LEU A 254 -3.45 -5.09 21.40
N HIS A 255 -2.16 -5.08 21.07
CA HIS A 255 -1.22 -6.13 21.48
C HIS A 255 -1.12 -6.26 23.00
N TRP A 256 -1.05 -5.12 23.71
CA TRP A 256 -1.05 -5.07 25.17
C TRP A 256 -2.37 -5.57 25.76
N LEU A 257 -3.52 -5.15 25.23
CA LEU A 257 -4.83 -5.64 25.68
C LEU A 257 -4.98 -7.16 25.46
N VAL A 258 -4.53 -7.67 24.32
CA VAL A 258 -4.56 -9.11 24.03
C VAL A 258 -3.63 -9.89 24.93
N SER A 259 -2.46 -9.35 25.32
CA SER A 259 -1.59 -10.01 26.32
C SER A 259 -2.22 -10.09 27.71
N ASN A 260 -3.14 -9.16 28.02
CA ASN A 260 -3.94 -9.21 29.24
C ASN A 260 -5.20 -10.08 29.09
N THR A 261 -5.59 -10.41 27.86
CA THR A 261 -6.75 -11.25 27.55
C THR A 261 -6.40 -12.73 27.61
N CYS A 262 -5.24 -13.12 27.07
CA CYS A 262 -4.79 -14.51 27.01
C CYS A 262 -3.32 -14.57 27.41
N TYR A 263 -3.02 -15.34 28.44
CA TYR A 263 -1.67 -15.44 29.00
C TYR A 263 -1.41 -16.84 29.54
N VAL A 264 -0.13 -17.22 29.58
CA VAL A 264 0.27 -18.48 30.24
C VAL A 264 0.34 -18.23 31.74
N PHE A 265 -0.32 -19.09 32.51
CA PHE A 265 -0.35 -19.05 33.97
C PHE A 265 0.32 -20.30 34.53
N MET A 266 1.14 -20.09 35.55
CA MET A 266 1.84 -21.16 36.27
C MET A 266 1.62 -20.92 37.75
N ALA A 267 1.20 -21.96 38.46
CA ALA A 267 1.06 -21.92 39.90
C ALA A 267 1.67 -23.17 40.52
N ASP A 268 2.35 -22.95 41.64
CA ASP A 268 3.02 -23.98 42.42
C ASP A 268 2.41 -24.04 43.83
N GLY A 269 2.47 -25.20 44.48
CA GLY A 269 1.96 -25.38 45.86
C GLY A 269 0.49 -25.78 45.99
N GLY A 270 -0.14 -26.30 44.92
CA GLY A 270 -1.41 -27.03 45.02
C GLY A 270 -2.68 -26.23 45.35
N PHE A 271 -2.61 -24.89 45.39
CA PHE A 271 -3.76 -24.01 45.70
C PHE A 271 -4.99 -24.25 44.80
N TYR A 272 -4.77 -24.58 43.53
CA TYR A 272 -5.83 -24.82 42.55
C TYR A 272 -6.18 -26.31 42.37
N GLY A 273 -5.61 -27.18 43.20
CA GLY A 273 -5.87 -28.62 43.19
C GLY A 273 -5.37 -29.33 41.93
N SER A 274 -4.14 -29.86 41.96
CA SER A 274 -3.73 -30.90 41.02
C SER A 274 -3.92 -32.25 41.72
N ARG A 275 -4.96 -33.01 41.32
CA ARG A 275 -5.18 -34.37 41.82
C ARG A 275 -4.67 -35.44 40.84
N THR A 276 -3.85 -35.05 39.86
CA THR A 276 -3.20 -35.97 38.93
C THR A 276 -1.86 -36.42 39.48
N ALA A 277 -1.78 -37.68 39.92
CA ALA A 277 -0.54 -38.36 40.33
C ALA A 277 0.46 -38.58 39.16
N ASN A 278 0.05 -38.26 37.93
CA ASN A 278 0.90 -38.32 36.75
C ASN A 278 1.19 -36.89 36.31
N SER A 279 2.27 -36.33 36.84
CA SER A 279 2.88 -35.11 36.31
C SER A 279 2.92 -35.22 34.79
N ALA A 280 2.30 -34.26 34.09
CA ALA A 280 2.65 -34.05 32.69
C ALA A 280 4.18 -34.00 32.63
N THR A 281 4.78 -34.85 31.80
CA THR A 281 6.24 -35.03 31.67
C THR A 281 7.00 -33.71 31.49
N SER A 282 6.32 -32.63 31.10
CA SER A 282 6.82 -31.26 30.98
C SER A 282 6.88 -30.46 32.31
N ALA A 283 6.03 -30.74 33.31
CA ALA A 283 6.07 -30.02 34.61
C ALA A 283 7.34 -30.37 35.41
N ALA A 284 7.82 -31.61 35.28
CA ALA A 284 9.10 -32.05 35.82
C ALA A 284 10.31 -31.34 35.17
N SER A 285 10.17 -30.84 33.94
CA SER A 285 11.24 -30.10 33.23
C SER A 285 11.38 -28.63 33.66
N LEU A 286 10.41 -28.11 34.43
CA LEU A 286 10.35 -26.73 34.90
C LEU A 286 10.59 -26.59 36.42
N ASP A 287 11.02 -27.66 37.08
CA ASP A 287 11.24 -27.75 38.54
C ASP A 287 10.01 -27.34 39.37
N LEU A 288 8.82 -27.61 38.84
CA LEU A 288 7.57 -27.40 39.56
C LEU A 288 7.33 -28.55 40.55
N SER A 289 6.73 -28.25 41.71
CA SER A 289 6.32 -29.31 42.63
C SER A 289 5.34 -30.26 41.95
N GLN A 290 5.22 -31.50 42.45
CA GLN A 290 4.29 -32.51 41.92
C GLN A 290 2.82 -32.04 41.92
N ILE A 291 2.49 -30.95 42.61
CA ILE A 291 1.15 -30.37 42.75
C ILE A 291 1.03 -29.03 41.98
N GLY A 292 2.07 -28.60 41.27
CA GLY A 292 2.04 -27.42 40.41
C GLY A 292 1.36 -27.70 39.06
N PHE A 293 0.86 -26.66 38.40
CA PHE A 293 0.26 -26.77 37.07
C PHE A 293 0.59 -25.57 36.17
N VAL A 294 0.48 -25.79 34.86
CA VAL A 294 0.64 -24.78 33.81
C VAL A 294 -0.58 -24.82 32.91
N SER A 295 -1.25 -23.69 32.75
CA SER A 295 -2.44 -23.55 31.90
C SER A 295 -2.45 -22.21 31.16
N VAL A 296 -3.42 -22.02 30.27
CA VAL A 296 -3.71 -20.72 29.66
C VAL A 296 -4.84 -20.06 30.45
N GLY A 297 -4.55 -18.93 31.08
CA GLY A 297 -5.52 -18.07 31.73
C GLY A 297 -6.11 -17.05 30.76
N TYR A 298 -7.37 -16.67 30.99
CA TYR A 298 -8.01 -15.63 30.19
C TYR A 298 -8.80 -14.62 31.03
N SER A 299 -8.77 -13.34 30.62
CA SER A 299 -9.55 -12.27 31.24
C SER A 299 -10.68 -11.82 30.31
N THR A 300 -11.92 -12.02 30.74
CA THR A 300 -13.12 -11.58 29.99
C THR A 300 -13.24 -10.06 29.94
N VAL A 301 -12.80 -9.36 30.99
CA VAL A 301 -12.75 -7.88 31.06
C VAL A 301 -11.78 -7.33 30.01
N ALA A 302 -10.54 -7.83 29.98
CA ALA A 302 -9.55 -7.39 29.01
C ALA A 302 -9.99 -7.72 27.58
N GLY A 303 -10.57 -8.91 27.36
CA GLY A 303 -11.11 -9.32 26.06
C GLY A 303 -12.23 -8.41 25.56
N LEU A 304 -13.16 -8.00 26.42
CA LEU A 304 -14.20 -7.05 26.05
C LEU A 304 -13.62 -5.69 25.63
N ILE A 305 -12.70 -5.15 26.45
CA ILE A 305 -12.03 -3.87 26.13
C ILE A 305 -11.28 -3.98 24.80
N ALA A 306 -10.58 -5.10 24.56
CA ALA A 306 -9.87 -5.36 23.30
C ALA A 306 -10.82 -5.35 22.10
N VAL A 307 -11.98 -6.02 22.19
CA VAL A 307 -12.99 -6.05 21.12
C VAL A 307 -13.54 -4.65 20.83
N VAL A 308 -13.87 -3.87 21.87
CA VAL A 308 -14.38 -2.50 21.70
C VAL A 308 -13.33 -1.62 21.01
N VAL A 309 -12.08 -1.66 21.47
CA VAL A 309 -10.98 -0.89 20.85
C VAL A 309 -10.75 -1.33 19.40
N PHE A 310 -10.79 -2.64 19.13
CA PHE A 310 -10.65 -3.18 17.78
C PHE A 310 -11.74 -2.67 16.83
N ILE A 311 -13.01 -2.62 17.27
CA ILE A 311 -14.13 -2.08 16.49
C ILE A 311 -13.90 -0.60 16.16
N VAL A 312 -13.47 0.21 17.13
CA VAL A 312 -13.20 1.64 16.91
C VAL A 312 -12.10 1.84 15.86
N ILE A 313 -11.00 1.07 15.95
CA ILE A 313 -9.91 1.13 14.99
C ILE A 313 -10.38 0.66 13.60
N LEU A 314 -11.18 -0.41 13.52
CA LEU A 314 -11.73 -0.98 12.29
C LEU A 314 -12.56 0.03 11.48
N PHE A 315 -13.31 0.91 12.15
CA PHE A 315 -14.12 1.94 11.48
C PHE A 315 -13.31 3.14 10.98
N THR A 316 -12.09 3.34 11.47
CA THR A 316 -11.26 4.53 11.15
C THR A 316 -11.00 4.68 9.63
N PRO A 317 -10.57 3.63 8.88
CA PRO A 317 -10.38 3.74 7.43
C PRO A 317 -11.66 4.05 6.67
N LEU A 318 -12.81 3.50 7.07
CA LEU A 318 -14.10 3.79 6.44
C LEU A 318 -14.42 5.27 6.57
N VAL A 319 -14.36 5.82 7.79
CA VAL A 319 -14.64 7.24 8.04
C VAL A 319 -13.69 8.15 7.24
N LEU A 320 -12.40 7.80 7.17
CA LEU A 320 -11.43 8.56 6.36
C LEU A 320 -11.74 8.49 4.86
N SER A 321 -12.18 7.33 4.36
CA SER A 321 -12.46 7.11 2.94
C SER A 321 -13.68 7.85 2.41
N LEU A 322 -14.57 8.32 3.29
CA LEU A 322 -15.73 9.14 2.92
C LEU A 322 -15.32 10.56 2.50
N ARG A 323 -14.10 11.01 2.83
CA ARG A 323 -13.60 12.32 2.39
C ARG A 323 -13.38 12.34 0.88
N LYS A 324 -13.61 13.50 0.27
CA LYS A 324 -13.40 13.71 -1.17
C LYS A 324 -11.92 13.91 -1.48
N LEU A 325 -11.46 13.35 -2.60
CA LEU A 325 -10.13 13.65 -3.11
C LEU A 325 -10.06 15.14 -3.53
N PRO A 326 -8.96 15.83 -3.23
CA PRO A 326 -8.75 17.20 -3.66
C PRO A 326 -8.37 17.25 -5.14
N GLY A 327 -8.94 18.20 -5.88
CA GLY A 327 -8.58 18.45 -7.27
C GLY A 327 -9.18 17.47 -8.28
N ASP A 328 -8.77 17.66 -9.54
CA ASP A 328 -9.26 16.95 -10.71
C ASP A 328 -8.08 16.22 -11.34
N MET A 329 -7.69 15.07 -10.78
CA MET A 329 -6.55 14.26 -11.21
C MET A 329 -6.97 12.83 -11.52
N VAL A 330 -6.25 12.18 -12.43
CA VAL A 330 -6.44 10.75 -12.76
C VAL A 330 -6.20 9.86 -11.54
N VAL A 331 -7.06 8.84 -11.38
CA VAL A 331 -6.96 7.88 -10.27
C VAL A 331 -5.99 6.75 -10.63
N VAL A 332 -4.73 6.93 -10.24
CA VAL A 332 -3.63 6.01 -10.56
C VAL A 332 -3.52 4.83 -9.58
N GLY A 333 -3.95 5.03 -8.33
CA GLY A 333 -3.84 4.01 -7.29
C GLY A 333 -2.38 3.66 -6.98
N SER A 334 -1.99 2.40 -7.15
CA SER A 334 -0.61 1.89 -6.94
C SER A 334 0.01 1.29 -8.20
N ASN A 335 -0.51 1.62 -9.39
CA ASN A 335 -0.06 1.04 -10.65
C ASN A 335 1.02 1.89 -11.29
N SER A 336 2.23 1.36 -11.43
CA SER A 336 3.37 2.03 -12.06
C SER A 336 3.07 2.52 -13.48
N LEU A 337 2.32 1.74 -14.26
CA LEU A 337 1.93 2.11 -15.62
C LEU A 337 1.07 3.39 -15.67
N ALA A 338 0.15 3.56 -14.73
CA ALA A 338 -0.68 4.77 -14.67
C ALA A 338 0.09 5.97 -14.09
N PHE A 339 1.09 5.73 -13.22
CA PHE A 339 2.03 6.80 -12.83
C PHE A 339 2.84 7.27 -14.04
N ALA A 340 3.40 6.33 -14.81
CA ALA A 340 4.24 6.61 -15.97
C ALA A 340 3.50 7.41 -17.05
N ALA A 341 2.24 7.05 -17.31
CA ALA A 341 1.40 7.75 -18.28
C ALA A 341 1.17 9.23 -17.93
N ALA A 342 1.21 9.60 -16.64
CA ALA A 342 1.04 10.97 -16.17
C ALA A 342 2.34 11.78 -16.10
N CYS A 343 3.50 11.17 -16.37
CA CYS A 343 4.82 11.77 -16.17
C CYS A 343 5.55 12.18 -17.47
N HIS A 344 4.84 12.33 -18.60
CA HIS A 344 5.43 12.76 -19.87
C HIS A 344 5.55 14.29 -19.95
N VAL A 345 6.68 14.84 -19.50
CA VAL A 345 6.88 16.29 -19.38
C VAL A 345 7.21 16.94 -20.74
N PRO A 346 6.79 18.19 -21.00
CA PRO A 346 7.23 18.94 -22.19
C PRO A 346 8.71 19.30 -22.12
N THR A 347 9.43 19.08 -23.23
CA THR A 347 10.87 19.37 -23.37
C THR A 347 11.20 20.88 -23.35
N THR A 348 10.20 21.77 -23.38
CA THR A 348 10.37 23.24 -23.42
C THR A 348 10.75 23.87 -22.08
N SER A 349 10.94 23.08 -21.03
CA SER A 349 11.15 23.53 -19.65
C SER A 349 12.54 24.14 -19.35
N SER A 350 13.37 24.40 -20.35
CA SER A 350 14.57 25.25 -20.17
C SER A 350 15.03 25.89 -21.49
N SER A 351 15.25 27.20 -21.45
CA SER A 351 15.85 28.05 -22.48
C SER A 351 17.33 27.69 -22.72
N VAL A 352 17.62 26.49 -23.23
CA VAL A 352 18.96 26.11 -23.69
C VAL A 352 18.97 26.17 -25.23
N PRO A 353 19.88 26.94 -25.86
CA PRO A 353 19.91 27.07 -27.31
C PRO A 353 20.16 25.71 -27.95
N LYS A 354 19.25 25.27 -28.84
CA LYS A 354 19.48 24.11 -29.70
C LYS A 354 20.76 24.36 -30.53
N PRO A 355 21.74 23.43 -30.58
CA PRO A 355 22.87 23.54 -31.48
C PRO A 355 22.37 23.47 -32.92
N GLN A 356 22.67 24.49 -33.72
CA GLN A 356 22.43 24.47 -35.16
C GLN A 356 23.40 23.47 -35.80
N VAL A 357 22.88 22.31 -36.22
CA VAL A 357 23.66 21.35 -37.00
C VAL A 357 23.56 21.79 -38.46
N GLY A 358 24.70 22.24 -39.00
CA GLY A 358 24.85 22.61 -40.40
C GLY A 358 24.75 21.38 -41.30
N ASP A 359 24.03 21.55 -42.40
CA ASP A 359 23.77 20.54 -43.40
C ASP A 359 24.98 20.39 -44.33
N SER A 360 25.74 19.30 -44.18
CA SER A 360 26.70 18.87 -45.19
C SER A 360 26.83 17.35 -45.13
N GLY A 361 26.09 16.68 -46.02
CA GLY A 361 26.09 15.23 -46.14
C GLY A 361 27.42 14.67 -46.66
N THR A 362 27.85 13.56 -46.06
CA THR A 362 28.63 12.47 -46.67
C THR A 362 28.53 11.26 -45.75
N ALA A 363 28.63 10.05 -46.33
CA ALA A 363 28.26 8.73 -45.82
C ALA A 363 29.00 8.23 -44.54
N PHE A 364 29.09 9.06 -43.51
CA PHE A 364 29.51 8.79 -42.13
C PHE A 364 28.31 8.92 -41.17
N ASP A 365 27.10 8.66 -41.71
CA ASP A 365 25.87 9.14 -41.11
C ASP A 365 25.36 8.23 -39.98
N VAL A 366 25.60 6.91 -40.02
CA VAL A 366 24.97 6.00 -39.03
C VAL A 366 25.57 6.15 -37.64
N GLU A 367 26.89 6.21 -37.50
CA GLU A 367 27.54 6.36 -36.19
C GLU A 367 27.30 7.76 -35.61
N LEU A 368 27.37 8.81 -36.43
CA LEU A 368 27.09 10.19 -36.02
C LEU A 368 25.61 10.41 -35.67
N ILE A 369 24.66 9.77 -36.38
CA ILE A 369 23.23 9.77 -36.03
C ILE A 369 23.01 9.05 -34.71
N THR A 370 23.70 7.93 -34.47
CA THR A 370 23.53 7.17 -33.21
C THR A 370 24.09 7.96 -32.04
N LEU A 371 25.26 8.60 -32.21
CA LEU A 371 25.94 9.43 -31.19
C LEU A 371 25.20 10.76 -30.93
N SER A 372 24.62 11.37 -31.97
CA SER A 372 23.79 12.57 -31.81
C SER A 372 22.43 12.23 -31.20
N ARG A 373 21.84 11.07 -31.52
CA ARG A 373 20.61 10.58 -30.90
C ARG A 373 20.81 10.24 -29.43
N THR A 374 21.92 9.58 -29.05
CA THR A 374 22.24 9.35 -27.63
C THR A 374 22.52 10.65 -26.91
N ARG A 375 23.29 11.57 -27.50
CA ARG A 375 23.56 12.89 -26.89
C ARG A 375 22.30 13.73 -26.73
N LYS A 376 21.37 13.69 -27.70
CA LYS A 376 20.06 14.36 -27.60
C LYS A 376 19.20 13.74 -26.50
N GLN A 377 19.12 12.41 -26.46
CA GLN A 377 18.37 11.69 -25.43
C GLN A 377 18.94 11.91 -24.02
N GLU A 378 20.26 12.04 -23.90
CA GLU A 378 20.95 12.38 -22.65
C GLU A 378 20.64 13.83 -22.23
N CYS A 379 20.66 14.79 -23.16
CA CYS A 379 20.28 16.17 -22.89
C CYS A 379 18.80 16.33 -22.48
N ASP A 380 17.89 15.63 -23.17
CA ASP A 380 16.46 15.64 -22.86
C ASP A 380 16.23 15.05 -21.45
N SER A 381 16.91 13.95 -21.11
CA SER A 381 16.82 13.34 -19.78
C SER A 381 17.37 14.24 -18.66
N LEU A 382 18.36 15.08 -18.96
CA LEU A 382 18.89 16.06 -18.02
C LEU A 382 17.89 17.20 -17.78
N ILE A 383 17.23 17.69 -18.84
CA ILE A 383 16.19 18.72 -18.74
C ILE A 383 15.00 18.18 -17.93
N ASP A 384 14.53 16.98 -18.24
CA ASP A 384 13.42 16.35 -17.51
C ASP A 384 13.79 16.12 -16.03
N ALA A 385 15.03 15.73 -15.75
CA ALA A 385 15.53 15.60 -14.39
C ALA A 385 15.53 16.94 -13.62
N THR A 386 15.74 18.09 -14.29
CA THR A 386 15.61 19.41 -13.63
C THR A 386 14.16 19.76 -13.31
N VAL A 387 13.19 19.32 -14.12
CA VAL A 387 11.76 19.52 -13.82
C VAL A 387 11.36 18.79 -12.55
N ALA A 388 11.82 17.55 -12.39
CA ALA A 388 11.55 16.78 -11.17
C ALA A 388 12.12 17.45 -9.90
N GLN A 389 13.16 18.28 -10.01
CA GLN A 389 13.80 18.98 -8.90
C GLN A 389 13.05 20.25 -8.45
N ARG A 390 12.10 20.76 -9.25
CA ARG A 390 11.31 21.97 -8.96
C ARG A 390 9.95 21.60 -8.39
N LYS A 391 9.17 22.59 -7.97
CA LYS A 391 7.76 22.35 -7.62
C LYS A 391 6.98 22.01 -8.88
N VAL A 392 6.27 20.88 -8.84
CA VAL A 392 5.47 20.39 -9.95
C VAL A 392 3.98 20.54 -9.66
N LYS A 393 3.20 20.78 -10.71
CA LYS A 393 1.74 20.69 -10.69
C LYS A 393 1.31 19.83 -11.85
N TRP A 394 0.24 19.06 -11.66
CA TRP A 394 -0.36 18.26 -12.72
C TRP A 394 -1.55 19.00 -13.34
N GLY A 395 -1.64 18.98 -14.66
CA GLY A 395 -2.76 19.59 -15.36
C GLY A 395 -2.52 19.68 -16.86
N VAL A 396 -3.18 20.63 -17.51
CA VAL A 396 -3.08 20.87 -18.95
C VAL A 396 -1.73 21.52 -19.27
N VAL A 397 -0.99 20.89 -20.18
CA VAL A 397 0.35 21.33 -20.60
C VAL A 397 0.42 21.37 -22.13
N ARG A 398 1.20 22.31 -22.66
CA ARG A 398 1.48 22.40 -24.10
C ARG A 398 2.74 21.60 -24.43
N MET A 399 2.59 20.53 -25.20
CA MET A 399 3.71 19.72 -25.71
C MET A 399 4.47 20.44 -26.84
N ASP A 400 5.67 19.92 -27.19
CA ASP A 400 6.47 20.43 -28.30
C ASP A 400 5.76 20.25 -29.65
N ASP A 401 6.05 21.12 -30.62
CA ASP A 401 5.40 21.09 -31.93
C ASP A 401 5.69 19.78 -32.71
N SER A 402 6.74 19.04 -32.34
CA SER A 402 6.99 17.70 -32.90
C SER A 402 5.94 16.67 -32.48
N PHE A 403 5.43 16.73 -31.24
CA PHE A 403 4.37 15.85 -30.75
C PHE A 403 3.08 16.05 -31.56
N TYR A 404 2.68 17.30 -31.76
CA TYR A 404 1.47 17.63 -32.51
C TYR A 404 1.56 17.27 -34.00
N ARG A 405 2.74 17.41 -34.62
CA ARG A 405 2.98 16.96 -36.01
C ARG A 405 2.84 15.45 -36.18
N GLU A 406 3.20 14.67 -35.18
CA GLU A 406 3.02 13.21 -35.20
C GLU A 406 1.53 12.81 -35.11
N LEU A 407 0.71 13.66 -34.48
CA LEU A 407 -0.73 13.47 -34.31
C LEU A 407 -1.57 14.06 -35.44
N GLU A 408 -1.00 14.94 -36.27
CA GLU A 408 -1.70 15.66 -37.34
C GLU A 408 -2.38 14.75 -38.36
N ASN A 409 -1.84 13.55 -38.57
CA ASN A 409 -2.40 12.55 -39.46
C ASN A 409 -3.47 11.66 -38.80
N GLU A 410 -3.57 11.66 -37.47
CA GLU A 410 -4.42 10.74 -36.70
C GLU A 410 -5.63 11.44 -36.07
N VAL A 411 -5.51 12.72 -35.71
CA VAL A 411 -6.55 13.47 -34.98
C VAL A 411 -6.52 14.99 -35.30
N ASP A 412 -7.66 15.67 -35.12
CA ASP A 412 -7.74 17.14 -35.16
C ASP A 412 -6.91 17.78 -34.02
N VAL A 413 -5.69 18.20 -34.38
CA VAL A 413 -4.66 18.76 -33.49
C VAL A 413 -5.15 19.99 -32.72
N ASN A 414 -6.07 20.76 -33.29
CA ASN A 414 -6.54 22.00 -32.68
C ASN A 414 -7.47 21.77 -31.48
N GLY A 415 -8.05 20.57 -31.36
CA GLY A 415 -9.00 20.21 -30.29
C GLY A 415 -8.40 19.45 -29.11
N ILE A 416 -7.21 18.84 -29.28
CA ILE A 416 -6.63 17.96 -28.26
C ILE A 416 -5.61 18.69 -27.39
N LYS A 417 -5.65 18.40 -26.10
CA LYS A 417 -4.69 18.89 -25.11
C LYS A 417 -3.92 17.72 -24.50
N HIS A 418 -2.80 18.00 -23.84
CA HIS A 418 -2.04 16.99 -23.10
C HIS A 418 -2.14 17.23 -21.59
N LEU A 419 -2.19 16.15 -20.81
CA LEU A 419 -2.16 16.22 -19.34
C LEU A 419 -0.83 15.68 -18.83
N SER A 420 -0.10 16.49 -18.08
CA SER A 420 1.17 16.07 -17.51
C SER A 420 1.57 16.92 -16.31
N PHE A 421 2.67 16.53 -15.68
CA PHE A 421 3.41 17.40 -14.78
C PHE A 421 4.14 18.49 -15.56
N GLY A 422 4.20 19.66 -14.94
CA GLY A 422 5.13 20.71 -15.33
C GLY A 422 5.40 21.66 -14.16
N THR A 423 6.16 22.71 -14.47
CA THR A 423 6.65 23.69 -13.52
C THR A 423 5.82 24.99 -13.55
N GLU A 424 6.18 25.96 -12.71
CA GLU A 424 5.52 27.28 -12.69
C GLU A 424 5.66 28.01 -14.04
N ASP A 425 6.75 27.75 -14.78
CA ASP A 425 7.03 28.35 -16.08
C ASP A 425 6.05 27.88 -17.17
N ASP A 426 5.46 26.68 -17.01
CA ASP A 426 4.57 26.05 -17.98
C ASP A 426 3.11 26.51 -17.89
N ARG A 427 2.76 27.38 -16.93
CA ARG A 427 1.42 27.95 -16.70
C ARG A 427 0.29 26.90 -16.77
N ILE A 428 0.28 26.01 -15.78
CA ILE A 428 -0.57 24.80 -15.80
C ILE A 428 -2.00 25.10 -15.37
N ASP A 429 -2.93 24.89 -16.31
CA ASP A 429 -4.36 25.01 -16.09
C ASP A 429 -4.98 23.68 -15.62
N PRO A 430 -6.05 23.71 -14.80
CA PRO A 430 -6.81 22.50 -14.48
C PRO A 430 -7.53 21.95 -15.73
N PRO A 431 -7.76 20.62 -15.81
CA PRO A 431 -8.51 20.02 -16.91
C PRO A 431 -9.94 20.54 -16.96
N ARG A 432 -10.44 20.80 -18.18
CA ARG A 432 -11.80 21.30 -18.43
C ARG A 432 -12.71 20.17 -18.83
N VAL A 433 -13.95 20.22 -18.34
CA VAL A 433 -14.96 19.20 -18.66
C VAL A 433 -15.30 19.25 -20.14
N ASN A 434 -15.41 18.07 -20.77
CA ASN A 434 -15.67 17.84 -22.20
C ASN A 434 -14.52 18.16 -23.17
N ASP A 435 -13.38 18.67 -22.70
CA ASP A 435 -12.18 18.78 -23.52
C ASP A 435 -11.54 17.38 -23.70
N TRP A 436 -10.88 17.18 -24.84
CA TRP A 436 -10.19 15.94 -25.20
C TRP A 436 -8.71 15.97 -24.82
N TYR A 437 -8.23 14.85 -24.26
CA TYR A 437 -6.85 14.73 -23.79
C TYR A 437 -6.18 13.46 -24.29
N ILE A 438 -4.93 13.56 -24.78
CA ILE A 438 -4.12 12.41 -25.24
C ILE A 438 -2.69 12.44 -24.70
#